data_AF-F9U7G8-F1
#
_entry.id   AF-F9U7G8-F1
#
_cell.length_a   1.000
_cell.length_b   1.000
_cell.length_c   1.000
_cell.angle_alpha   90.00
_cell.angle_beta   90.00
_cell.angle_gamma   90.00
#
_symmetry.space_group_name_H-M   'P 1'
#
loop_
_entity.id
_entity.type
_entity.pdbx_description
1 polymer ?
#
loop_
_entity_poly.entity_id
_entity_poly.type
_entity_poly.pdbx_seq_one_letter_code
_entity_poly.pdbx_strand_id
1 'polypeptide(L)'
;MESNQMKRQCTAFRLPAILTGALFAGTLIPVWLLGGCAIGKPVPEAALYAIEPTPPTSSLPRKPQTLTMGRVRVAPVYAGKSLVFRVDDVRYASDFYNAFIAEPDDMLASRIAAWLDRAGPFQSVAQPGNRHGSSYVLDAVVNELYGDFRAGRAPEAVITIQFRLMDLTGISPSPILERTIGRRVRLPEQSPEALIRGYGEALGEILAELAIALADAL
;
A
#
# COMPACT_ATOMS: atom_id res chain seq x y z
N MET A 1 42.06 -49.13 -2.88
CA MET A 1 41.84 -48.08 -1.87
C MET A 1 43.20 -47.60 -1.39
N GLU A 2 43.27 -46.30 -1.11
CA GLU A 2 44.33 -45.61 -0.35
C GLU A 2 45.61 -45.13 -1.05
N SER A 3 45.53 -43.84 -1.38
CA SER A 3 46.40 -42.76 -0.89
C SER A 3 47.87 -42.81 -1.27
N ASN A 4 48.13 -42.11 -2.36
CA ASN A 4 49.41 -41.76 -2.94
C ASN A 4 50.03 -40.57 -2.17
N GLN A 5 51.19 -40.77 -1.54
CA GLN A 5 52.02 -39.72 -0.97
C GLN A 5 53.46 -39.85 -1.45
N MET A 6 53.86 -38.80 -2.18
CA MET A 6 55.09 -38.04 -1.94
C MET A 6 56.46 -38.63 -2.34
N LYS A 7 57.12 -37.83 -3.21
CA LYS A 7 58.58 -37.65 -3.38
C LYS A 7 59.37 -38.82 -4.01
N ARG A 8 59.92 -38.58 -5.20
CA ARG A 8 61.36 -38.29 -5.41
C ARG A 8 61.69 -38.10 -6.89
N GLN A 9 62.62 -37.17 -7.10
CA GLN A 9 63.24 -36.79 -8.36
C GLN A 9 63.94 -37.98 -9.05
N CYS A 10 63.99 -37.92 -10.39
CA CYS A 10 65.04 -38.40 -11.31
C CYS A 10 64.35 -38.59 -12.68
N THR A 11 64.67 -37.91 -13.77
CA THR A 11 65.95 -37.98 -14.48
C THR A 11 65.90 -37.07 -15.72
N ALA A 12 67.07 -36.51 -16.06
CA ALA A 12 67.60 -36.16 -17.40
C ALA A 12 66.59 -35.71 -18.49
N PHE A 13 66.50 -34.42 -18.85
CA PHE A 13 67.54 -33.62 -19.53
C PHE A 13 68.01 -34.24 -20.86
N ARG A 14 67.30 -33.90 -21.95
CA ARG A 14 67.87 -33.78 -23.30
C ARG A 14 67.31 -32.51 -23.95
N LEU A 15 68.21 -31.57 -24.25
CA LEU A 15 67.96 -30.33 -24.99
C LEU A 15 67.48 -30.62 -26.42
N PRO A 16 66.60 -29.79 -26.99
CA PRO A 16 66.60 -29.51 -28.42
C PRO A 16 67.58 -28.36 -28.72
N ALA A 17 68.32 -28.50 -29.82
CA ALA A 17 69.11 -27.44 -30.41
C ALA A 17 68.18 -26.34 -30.95
N ILE A 18 68.37 -25.11 -30.47
CA ILE A 18 67.74 -23.92 -31.06
C ILE A 18 68.87 -23.03 -31.58
N LEU A 19 68.96 -22.97 -32.91
CA LEU A 19 69.70 -21.95 -33.63
C LEU A 19 69.13 -20.58 -33.27
N THR A 20 70.03 -19.71 -32.82
CA THR A 20 69.85 -18.28 -32.55
C THR A 20 69.35 -17.53 -33.79
N GLY A 21 68.16 -16.94 -33.67
CA GLY A 21 67.60 -15.98 -34.61
C GLY A 21 66.90 -14.86 -33.86
N ALA A 22 67.58 -13.72 -33.84
CA ALA A 22 67.24 -12.39 -33.34
C ALA A 22 65.76 -11.99 -33.14
N LEU A 23 65.55 -11.37 -31.96
CA LEU A 23 64.79 -10.14 -31.67
C LEU A 23 63.26 -10.02 -31.93
N PHE A 24 62.64 -9.46 -30.89
CA PHE A 24 61.35 -8.76 -30.76
C PHE A 24 60.14 -9.52 -30.19
N ALA A 25 59.72 -9.00 -29.02
CA ALA A 25 58.68 -9.44 -28.12
C ALA A 25 57.26 -9.32 -28.68
N GLY A 26 56.42 -10.30 -28.35
CA GLY A 26 54.99 -10.28 -28.67
C GLY A 26 54.27 -11.55 -28.22
N THR A 27 54.34 -11.89 -26.92
CA THR A 27 53.66 -13.07 -26.37
C THR A 27 52.14 -12.86 -26.30
N LEU A 28 51.42 -13.55 -27.20
CA LEU A 28 49.98 -13.76 -27.17
C LEU A 28 49.58 -14.66 -26.00
N ILE A 29 48.90 -14.08 -25.01
CA ILE A 29 48.29 -14.78 -23.87
C ILE A 29 46.88 -15.22 -24.29
N PRO A 30 46.53 -16.52 -24.24
CA PRO A 30 45.16 -16.95 -24.47
C PRO A 30 44.34 -16.66 -23.21
N VAL A 31 43.64 -15.52 -23.24
CA VAL A 31 42.70 -15.11 -22.20
C VAL A 31 41.50 -16.05 -22.26
N TRP A 32 41.42 -16.98 -21.32
CA TRP A 32 40.21 -17.76 -21.06
C TRP A 32 39.08 -16.79 -20.68
N LEU A 33 38.12 -16.66 -21.60
CA LEU A 33 36.87 -15.93 -21.45
C LEU A 33 36.03 -16.53 -20.32
N LEU A 34 36.15 -15.95 -19.11
CA LEU A 34 35.14 -16.08 -18.07
C LEU A 34 33.92 -15.23 -18.45
N GLY A 35 33.16 -15.70 -19.43
CA GLY A 35 31.86 -15.16 -19.80
C GLY A 35 30.81 -15.59 -18.78
N GLY A 36 30.88 -15.06 -17.57
CA GLY A 36 29.78 -15.13 -16.61
C GLY A 36 28.64 -14.24 -17.09
N CYS A 37 27.74 -14.75 -17.92
CA CYS A 37 26.50 -14.08 -18.25
C CYS A 37 25.63 -14.01 -16.99
N ALA A 38 25.70 -12.90 -16.26
CA ALA A 38 24.72 -12.56 -15.24
C ALA A 38 23.37 -12.26 -15.92
N ILE A 39 22.61 -13.30 -16.25
CA ILE A 39 21.18 -13.19 -16.55
C ILE A 39 20.47 -13.01 -15.19
N GLY A 40 20.52 -11.78 -14.69
CA GLY A 40 19.68 -11.35 -13.58
C GLY A 40 18.26 -11.19 -14.09
N LYS A 41 17.31 -11.94 -13.53
CA LYS A 41 15.88 -11.70 -13.78
C LYS A 41 15.58 -10.24 -13.37
N PRO A 42 14.84 -9.46 -14.18
CA PRO A 42 14.45 -8.12 -13.78
C PRO A 42 13.70 -8.21 -12.45
N VAL A 43 14.10 -7.40 -11.48
CA VAL A 43 13.41 -7.28 -10.20
C VAL A 43 11.99 -6.82 -10.50
N PRO A 44 10.94 -7.53 -10.04
CA PRO A 44 9.58 -7.12 -10.31
C PRO A 44 9.32 -5.74 -9.68
N GLU A 45 8.83 -4.81 -10.48
CA GLU A 45 8.41 -3.50 -9.99
C GLU A 45 7.05 -3.64 -9.29
N ALA A 46 6.89 -2.99 -8.13
CA ALA A 46 5.64 -3.04 -7.39
C ALA A 46 4.57 -2.21 -8.09
N ALA A 47 3.37 -2.78 -8.25
CA ALA A 47 2.21 -2.04 -8.71
C ALA A 47 1.68 -1.14 -7.59
N LEU A 48 1.40 0.12 -7.93
CA LEU A 48 0.94 1.14 -6.98
C LEU A 48 -0.52 1.48 -7.22
N TYR A 49 -1.30 1.50 -6.14
CA TYR A 49 -2.74 1.71 -6.19
C TYR A 49 -3.19 2.88 -5.31
N ALA A 50 -4.29 3.52 -5.69
CA ALA A 50 -4.99 4.49 -4.87
C ALA A 50 -6.45 4.05 -4.68
N ILE A 51 -6.98 4.22 -3.47
CA ILE A 51 -8.41 4.01 -3.21
C ILE A 51 -9.15 5.26 -3.66
N GLU A 52 -10.03 5.12 -4.63
CA GLU A 52 -10.89 6.20 -5.11
C GLU A 52 -12.35 5.91 -4.74
N PRO A 53 -12.95 6.65 -3.80
CA PRO A 53 -14.34 6.43 -3.43
C PRO A 53 -15.28 6.77 -4.59
N THR A 54 -16.32 5.94 -4.77
CA THR A 54 -17.42 6.26 -5.71
C THR A 54 -17.97 7.65 -5.39
N PRO A 55 -18.10 8.57 -6.37
CA PRO A 55 -18.53 9.93 -6.11
C PRO A 55 -19.95 9.99 -5.52
N PRO A 56 -20.29 11.03 -4.75
CA PRO A 56 -21.64 11.20 -4.23
C PRO A 56 -22.65 11.34 -5.38
N THR A 57 -23.75 10.60 -5.32
CA THR A 57 -24.81 10.63 -6.34
C THR A 57 -25.63 11.93 -6.28
N SER A 58 -25.71 12.56 -5.11
CA SER A 58 -26.37 13.84 -4.90
C SER A 58 -25.69 14.63 -3.78
N SER A 59 -25.84 15.96 -3.80
CA SER A 59 -25.38 16.83 -2.73
C SER A 59 -26.47 17.05 -1.70
N LEU A 60 -26.11 16.98 -0.42
CA LEU A 60 -26.96 17.37 0.70
C LEU A 60 -27.03 18.91 0.82
N PRO A 61 -28.13 19.46 1.39
CA PRO A 61 -28.21 20.88 1.71
C PRO A 61 -27.05 21.31 2.62
N ARG A 62 -26.30 22.33 2.19
CA ARG A 62 -25.15 22.82 2.96
C ARG A 62 -25.58 23.73 4.10
N LYS A 63 -25.04 23.48 5.28
CA LYS A 63 -25.12 24.34 6.46
C LYS A 63 -23.91 25.29 6.49
N PRO A 64 -24.00 26.46 7.15
CA PRO A 64 -22.93 27.46 7.14
C PRO A 64 -21.68 27.05 7.93
N GLN A 65 -21.72 25.96 8.67
CA GLN A 65 -20.57 25.48 9.43
C GLN A 65 -19.54 24.82 8.51
N THR A 66 -18.29 24.89 8.97
CA THR A 66 -17.12 24.33 8.28
C THR A 66 -16.60 23.11 9.04
N LEU A 67 -16.12 22.12 8.29
CA LEU A 67 -15.53 20.91 8.83
C LEU A 67 -14.03 20.89 8.49
N THR A 68 -13.18 20.48 9.41
CA THR A 68 -11.83 20.02 9.07
C THR A 68 -11.75 18.50 9.19
N MET A 69 -11.15 17.85 8.21
CA MET A 69 -10.71 16.47 8.38
C MET A 69 -9.58 16.41 9.40
N GLY A 70 -9.83 15.71 10.50
CA GLY A 70 -8.90 15.50 11.59
C GLY A 70 -7.89 14.40 11.28
N ARG A 71 -7.49 13.67 12.32
CA ARG A 71 -6.58 12.54 12.16
C ARG A 71 -7.36 11.34 11.63
N VAL A 72 -6.81 10.70 10.60
CA VAL A 72 -7.15 9.32 10.23
C VAL A 72 -6.06 8.42 10.74
N ARG A 73 -6.46 7.30 11.35
CA ARG A 73 -5.55 6.24 11.77
C ARG A 73 -6.05 4.91 11.27
N VAL A 74 -5.17 4.12 10.69
CA VAL A 74 -5.44 2.73 10.31
C VAL A 74 -4.88 1.82 11.38
N ALA A 75 -5.60 0.74 11.69
CA ALA A 75 -5.12 -0.25 12.65
C ALA A 75 -3.72 -0.76 12.24
N PRO A 76 -2.77 -0.97 13.18
CA PRO A 76 -1.37 -1.25 12.83
C PRO A 76 -1.16 -2.42 11.87
N VAL A 77 -2.05 -3.42 11.91
CA VAL A 77 -2.01 -4.60 11.02
C VAL A 77 -2.33 -4.27 9.56
N TYR A 78 -2.94 -3.12 9.28
CA TYR A 78 -3.30 -2.63 7.93
C TYR A 78 -2.63 -1.30 7.57
N ALA A 79 -1.79 -0.74 8.48
CA ALA A 79 -1.25 0.60 8.32
C ALA A 79 -0.09 0.69 7.32
N GLY A 80 0.49 -0.44 6.91
CA GLY A 80 1.52 -0.47 5.87
C GLY A 80 0.95 -0.27 4.46
N LYS A 81 1.83 0.06 3.52
CA LYS A 81 1.42 0.26 2.12
C LYS A 81 1.00 -1.03 1.41
N SER A 82 1.56 -2.18 1.78
CA SER A 82 1.23 -3.45 1.11
C SER A 82 -0.23 -3.83 1.32
N LEU A 83 -0.88 -4.34 0.26
CA LEU A 83 -2.24 -4.83 0.39
C LEU A 83 -2.29 -6.03 1.34
N VAL A 84 -3.34 -6.08 2.15
CA VAL A 84 -3.53 -7.13 3.16
C VAL A 84 -4.70 -8.02 2.75
N PHE A 85 -4.48 -9.33 2.76
CA PHE A 85 -5.49 -10.34 2.48
C PHE A 85 -5.66 -11.25 3.68
N ARG A 86 -6.92 -11.51 4.07
CA ARG A 86 -7.26 -12.58 5.00
C ARG A 86 -7.48 -13.85 4.20
N VAL A 87 -6.66 -14.87 4.45
CA VAL A 87 -6.65 -16.12 3.69
C VAL A 87 -7.13 -17.33 4.50
N ASP A 88 -7.19 -17.17 5.82
CA ASP A 88 -7.81 -18.12 6.75
C ASP A 88 -8.39 -17.36 7.96
N ASP A 89 -8.98 -18.05 8.92
CA ASP A 89 -9.59 -17.43 10.10
C ASP A 89 -8.58 -16.68 10.96
N VAL A 90 -7.31 -17.08 10.96
CA VAL A 90 -6.23 -16.45 11.74
C VAL A 90 -5.04 -15.98 10.89
N ARG A 91 -5.05 -16.23 9.57
CA ARG A 91 -3.90 -15.95 8.70
C ARG A 91 -4.18 -14.76 7.79
N TYR A 92 -3.29 -13.79 7.85
CA TYR A 92 -3.21 -12.66 6.92
C TYR A 92 -1.94 -12.78 6.09
N ALA A 93 -2.06 -12.49 4.79
CA ALA A 93 -0.96 -12.38 3.86
C ALA A 93 -0.85 -10.93 3.42
N SER A 94 0.39 -10.42 3.32
CA SER A 94 0.67 -9.10 2.77
C SER A 94 1.28 -9.26 1.39
N ASP A 95 0.80 -8.46 0.44
CA ASP A 95 1.31 -8.45 -0.92
C ASP A 95 2.42 -7.42 -1.08
N PHE A 96 3.67 -7.88 -1.12
CA PHE A 96 4.81 -6.98 -1.28
C PHE A 96 4.93 -6.37 -2.67
N TYR A 97 4.26 -6.94 -3.68
CA TYR A 97 4.31 -6.46 -5.05
C TYR A 97 3.11 -5.57 -5.41
N ASN A 98 2.09 -5.51 -4.55
CA ASN A 98 0.92 -4.66 -4.73
C ASN A 98 0.76 -3.77 -3.51
N ALA A 99 0.94 -2.46 -3.69
CA ALA A 99 0.98 -1.52 -2.59
C ALA A 99 0.16 -0.26 -2.87
N PHE A 100 -0.26 0.41 -1.81
CA PHE A 100 -0.79 1.76 -1.88
C PHE A 100 0.32 2.73 -2.30
N ILE A 101 -0.05 3.71 -3.13
CA ILE A 101 0.85 4.75 -3.62
C ILE A 101 1.35 5.69 -2.50
N ALA A 102 0.57 5.79 -1.42
CA ALA A 102 0.87 6.56 -0.21
C ALA A 102 0.49 5.75 1.03
N GLU A 103 0.85 6.24 2.22
CA GLU A 103 0.35 5.63 3.46
C GLU A 103 -1.18 5.67 3.47
N PRO A 104 -1.85 4.58 3.88
CA PRO A 104 -3.31 4.48 3.82
C PRO A 104 -3.99 5.55 4.70
N ASP A 105 -3.37 5.96 5.81
CA ASP A 105 -3.84 7.05 6.68
C ASP A 105 -4.02 8.36 5.92
N ASP A 106 -2.94 8.84 5.29
CA ASP A 106 -2.91 10.12 4.58
C ASP A 106 -3.80 10.10 3.33
N MET A 107 -3.78 8.97 2.62
CA MET A 107 -4.60 8.76 1.43
C MET A 107 -6.08 8.81 1.79
N LEU A 108 -6.52 8.04 2.78
CA LEU A 108 -7.93 8.01 3.19
C LEU A 108 -8.36 9.36 3.77
N ALA A 109 -7.53 10.02 4.58
CA ALA A 109 -7.84 11.35 5.10
C ALA A 109 -8.15 12.35 3.98
N SER A 110 -7.31 12.38 2.95
CA SER A 110 -7.48 13.29 1.81
C SER A 110 -8.73 12.95 0.99
N ARG A 111 -8.99 11.64 0.77
CA ARG A 111 -10.15 11.17 -0.01
C ARG A 111 -11.47 11.40 0.71
N ILE A 112 -11.53 11.15 2.02
CA ILE A 112 -12.70 11.40 2.85
C ILE A 112 -13.04 12.88 2.85
N ALA A 113 -12.04 13.76 3.09
CA ALA A 113 -12.24 15.21 3.08
C ALA A 113 -12.80 15.70 1.75
N ALA A 114 -12.17 15.29 0.63
CA ALA A 114 -12.60 15.71 -0.71
C ALA A 114 -13.99 15.18 -1.09
N TRP A 115 -14.34 13.97 -0.64
CA TRP A 115 -15.65 13.39 -0.89
C TRP A 115 -16.75 14.13 -0.12
N LEU A 116 -16.54 14.37 1.18
CA LEU A 116 -17.49 15.11 2.02
C LEU A 116 -17.65 16.57 1.58
N ASP A 117 -16.56 17.20 1.10
CA ASP A 117 -16.63 18.54 0.52
C ASP A 117 -17.59 18.58 -0.68
N ARG A 118 -17.58 17.56 -1.54
CA ARG A 118 -18.51 17.45 -2.68
C ARG A 118 -19.93 17.09 -2.25
N ALA A 119 -20.07 16.17 -1.29
CA ALA A 119 -21.36 15.66 -0.87
C ALA A 119 -22.17 16.64 -0.01
N GLY A 120 -21.53 17.58 0.68
CA GLY A 120 -22.14 18.26 1.83
C GLY A 120 -22.14 17.33 3.06
N PRO A 121 -22.69 17.74 4.22
CA PRO A 121 -23.60 18.88 4.44
C PRO A 121 -22.91 20.18 4.91
N PHE A 122 -21.58 20.27 4.91
CA PHE A 122 -20.88 21.48 5.37
C PHE A 122 -20.71 22.51 4.25
N GLN A 123 -20.52 23.78 4.63
CA GLN A 123 -20.19 24.84 3.68
C GLN A 123 -18.90 24.50 2.93
N SER A 124 -17.90 24.02 3.67
CA SER A 124 -16.65 23.50 3.13
C SER A 124 -16.05 22.46 4.08
N VAL A 125 -15.27 21.55 3.50
CA VAL A 125 -14.47 20.57 4.25
C VAL A 125 -12.98 20.81 3.95
N ALA A 126 -12.24 21.26 4.96
CA ALA A 126 -10.81 21.48 4.88
C ALA A 126 -10.03 20.16 4.93
N GLN A 127 -8.94 20.13 4.16
CA GLN A 127 -8.02 19.00 4.11
C GLN A 127 -7.28 18.81 5.45
N PRO A 128 -6.77 17.59 5.72
CA PRO A 128 -6.00 17.30 6.92
C PRO A 128 -4.88 18.32 7.16
N GLY A 129 -4.73 18.76 8.42
CA GLY A 129 -3.73 19.75 8.81
C GLY A 129 -4.14 21.22 8.63
N ASN A 130 -5.23 21.51 7.89
CA ASN A 130 -5.75 22.88 7.75
C ASN A 130 -6.98 23.11 8.64
N ARG A 131 -6.78 23.60 9.86
CA ARG A 131 -7.84 23.77 10.88
C ARG A 131 -8.37 25.20 11.04
N HIS A 132 -7.85 26.16 10.28
CA HIS A 132 -8.14 27.57 10.53
C HIS A 132 -9.63 27.89 10.36
N GLY A 133 -10.28 28.30 11.46
CA GLY A 133 -11.67 28.75 11.46
C GLY A 133 -12.73 27.64 11.30
N SER A 134 -12.39 26.38 11.58
CA SER A 134 -13.37 25.28 11.47
C SER A 134 -14.26 25.14 12.69
N SER A 135 -15.58 25.06 12.46
CA SER A 135 -16.57 24.80 13.52
C SER A 135 -16.47 23.38 14.07
N TYR A 136 -16.13 22.42 13.21
CA TYR A 136 -16.09 21.01 13.55
C TYR A 136 -14.80 20.33 13.10
N VAL A 137 -14.45 19.23 13.77
CA VAL A 137 -13.41 18.31 13.33
C VAL A 137 -13.93 16.87 13.30
N LEU A 138 -13.63 16.16 12.22
CA LEU A 138 -13.95 14.74 12.05
C LEU A 138 -12.67 13.92 12.15
N ASP A 139 -12.51 13.15 13.22
CA ASP A 139 -11.45 12.13 13.30
C ASP A 139 -12.00 10.77 12.83
N ALA A 140 -11.12 9.92 12.32
CA ALA A 140 -11.48 8.56 11.91
C ALA A 140 -10.44 7.51 12.32
N VAL A 141 -10.92 6.31 12.65
CA VAL A 141 -10.10 5.12 12.88
C VAL A 141 -10.58 4.01 11.95
N VAL A 142 -9.72 3.57 11.04
CA VAL A 142 -9.98 2.46 10.13
C VAL A 142 -9.60 1.17 10.84
N ASN A 143 -10.62 0.49 11.35
CA ASN A 143 -10.50 -0.72 12.16
C ASN A 143 -10.23 -1.96 11.30
N GLU A 144 -10.79 -1.99 10.08
CA GLU A 144 -10.59 -3.07 9.11
C GLU A 144 -10.31 -2.47 7.73
N LEU A 145 -9.28 -3.00 7.06
CA LEU A 145 -8.91 -2.67 5.68
C LEU A 145 -8.18 -3.88 5.06
N TYR A 146 -8.94 -4.85 4.56
CA TYR A 146 -8.36 -6.08 3.99
C TYR A 146 -9.27 -6.72 2.92
N GLY A 147 -8.68 -7.55 2.05
CA GLY A 147 -9.42 -8.45 1.16
C GLY A 147 -9.67 -9.80 1.83
N ASP A 148 -10.92 -10.24 1.94
CA ASP A 148 -11.28 -11.56 2.47
C ASP A 148 -11.24 -12.61 1.36
N PHE A 149 -10.13 -13.33 1.24
CA PHE A 149 -9.87 -14.35 0.23
C PHE A 149 -9.83 -15.76 0.83
N ARG A 150 -10.59 -15.99 1.92
CA ARG A 150 -10.70 -17.32 2.52
C ARG A 150 -11.29 -18.32 1.54
N ALA A 151 -10.69 -19.50 1.49
CA ALA A 151 -11.14 -20.58 0.61
C ALA A 151 -12.61 -20.96 0.88
N GLY A 152 -13.34 -21.31 -0.18
CA GLY A 152 -14.75 -21.70 -0.10
C GLY A 152 -15.74 -20.54 0.06
N ARG A 153 -15.29 -19.29 -0.08
CA ARG A 153 -16.14 -18.08 -0.05
C ARG A 153 -15.88 -17.21 -1.28
N ALA A 154 -16.86 -16.38 -1.63
CA ALA A 154 -16.64 -15.33 -2.61
C ALA A 154 -15.65 -14.30 -2.03
N PRO A 155 -14.68 -13.79 -2.82
CA PRO A 155 -13.76 -12.78 -2.34
C PRO A 155 -14.49 -11.47 -2.03
N GLU A 156 -14.10 -10.77 -0.97
CA GLU A 156 -14.73 -9.50 -0.56
C GLU A 156 -13.69 -8.43 -0.18
N ALA A 157 -13.93 -7.17 -0.54
CA ALA A 157 -13.26 -6.02 0.05
C ALA A 157 -13.93 -5.65 1.38
N VAL A 158 -13.16 -5.53 2.45
CA VAL A 158 -13.66 -5.22 3.79
C VAL A 158 -13.09 -3.90 4.28
N ILE A 159 -13.96 -2.95 4.60
CA ILE A 159 -13.61 -1.69 5.26
C ILE A 159 -14.55 -1.48 6.44
N THR A 160 -13.99 -1.15 7.59
CA THR A 160 -14.73 -0.68 8.77
C THR A 160 -14.07 0.55 9.33
N ILE A 161 -14.82 1.66 9.45
CA ILE A 161 -14.31 2.94 9.93
C ILE A 161 -15.17 3.43 11.08
N GLN A 162 -14.52 3.80 12.18
CA GLN A 162 -15.12 4.55 13.27
C GLN A 162 -14.84 6.04 13.07
N PHE A 163 -15.90 6.84 13.06
CA PHE A 163 -15.87 8.28 12.92
C PHE A 163 -16.25 8.94 14.23
N ARG A 164 -15.63 10.09 14.51
CA ARG A 164 -15.96 10.94 15.65
C ARG A 164 -15.98 12.40 15.23
N LEU A 165 -17.14 13.04 15.35
CA LEU A 165 -17.33 14.47 15.12
C LEU A 165 -17.23 15.22 16.44
N MET A 166 -16.41 16.26 16.47
CA MET A 166 -16.24 17.14 17.62
C MET A 166 -16.64 18.58 17.28
N ASP A 167 -17.38 19.22 18.17
CA ASP A 167 -17.63 20.66 18.20
C ASP A 167 -16.39 21.40 18.69
N LEU A 168 -15.95 22.42 17.96
CA LEU A 168 -14.84 23.30 18.34
C LEU A 168 -15.29 24.73 18.69
N THR A 169 -16.60 25.01 18.65
CA THR A 169 -17.14 26.36 18.86
C THR A 169 -17.23 26.76 20.34
N GLY A 170 -17.28 25.78 21.24
CA GLY A 170 -17.32 25.97 22.69
C GLY A 170 -15.95 26.23 23.33
N ILE A 171 -15.94 26.48 24.65
CA ILE A 171 -14.72 26.68 25.46
C ILE A 171 -13.80 25.43 25.42
N SER A 172 -14.38 24.25 25.22
CA SER A 172 -13.64 23.00 25.10
C SER A 172 -14.29 22.09 24.05
N PRO A 173 -13.50 21.30 23.30
CA PRO A 173 -14.05 20.39 22.31
C PRO A 173 -15.00 19.36 22.92
N SER A 174 -16.18 19.17 22.32
CA SER A 174 -17.19 18.20 22.79
C SER A 174 -17.60 17.24 21.66
N PRO A 175 -17.84 15.94 21.94
CA PRO A 175 -18.29 14.99 20.93
C PRO A 175 -19.76 15.22 20.58
N ILE A 176 -20.08 15.28 19.28
CA ILE A 176 -21.46 15.38 18.77
C ILE A 176 -21.92 14.04 18.21
N LEU A 177 -21.03 13.35 17.49
CA LEU A 177 -21.33 12.10 16.81
C LEU A 177 -20.18 11.12 16.99
N GLU A 178 -20.52 9.87 17.27
CA GLU A 178 -19.61 8.73 17.16
C GLU A 178 -20.33 7.60 16.43
N ARG A 179 -19.77 7.13 15.31
CA ARG A 179 -20.38 6.09 14.46
C ARG A 179 -19.34 5.15 13.90
N THR A 180 -19.61 3.86 13.97
CA THR A 180 -18.80 2.83 13.29
C THR A 180 -19.60 2.29 12.13
N ILE A 181 -19.07 2.41 10.92
CA ILE A 181 -19.72 1.99 9.67
C ILE A 181 -18.80 1.01 8.97
N GLY A 182 -19.33 -0.18 8.64
CA GLY A 182 -18.61 -1.23 7.93
C GLY A 182 -19.29 -1.59 6.61
N ARG A 183 -18.49 -1.97 5.62
CA ARG A 183 -18.93 -2.50 4.33
C ARG A 183 -18.09 -3.68 3.89
N ARG A 184 -18.77 -4.64 3.26
CA ARG A 184 -18.20 -5.81 2.61
C ARG A 184 -18.70 -5.83 1.18
N VAL A 185 -17.81 -5.61 0.23
CA VAL A 185 -18.14 -5.56 -1.20
C VAL A 185 -17.62 -6.82 -1.86
N ARG A 186 -18.51 -7.61 -2.48
CA ARG A 186 -18.12 -8.81 -3.21
C ARG A 186 -17.29 -8.44 -4.43
N LEU A 187 -16.19 -9.16 -4.62
CA LEU A 187 -15.30 -8.97 -5.76
C LEU A 187 -15.62 -9.97 -6.88
N PRO A 188 -15.47 -9.57 -8.15
CA PRO A 188 -15.63 -10.49 -9.28
C PRO A 188 -14.51 -11.53 -9.35
N GLU A 189 -13.34 -11.23 -8.80
CA GLU A 189 -12.14 -12.08 -8.83
C GLU A 189 -11.20 -11.77 -7.66
N GLN A 190 -10.25 -12.67 -7.40
CA GLN A 190 -9.20 -12.52 -6.39
C GLN A 190 -7.99 -11.79 -7.00
N SER A 191 -8.14 -10.51 -7.33
CA SER A 191 -7.06 -9.66 -7.85
C SER A 191 -6.86 -8.38 -7.03
N PRO A 192 -5.64 -7.81 -6.99
CA PRO A 192 -5.37 -6.50 -6.40
C PRO A 192 -6.26 -5.40 -6.98
N GLU A 193 -6.45 -5.37 -8.30
CA GLU A 193 -7.28 -4.38 -8.99
C GLU A 193 -8.74 -4.48 -8.56
N ALA A 194 -9.29 -5.69 -8.48
CA ALA A 194 -10.65 -5.91 -8.01
C ALA A 194 -10.79 -5.47 -6.55
N LEU A 195 -9.82 -5.77 -5.69
CA LEU A 195 -9.82 -5.35 -4.30
C LEU A 195 -9.84 -3.82 -4.16
N ILE A 196 -8.97 -3.12 -4.89
CA ILE A 196 -8.88 -1.65 -4.84
C ILE A 196 -10.18 -1.00 -5.32
N ARG A 197 -10.80 -1.53 -6.39
CA ARG A 197 -12.12 -1.05 -6.83
C ARG A 197 -13.19 -1.31 -5.77
N GLY A 198 -13.19 -2.50 -5.16
CA GLY A 198 -14.09 -2.84 -4.06
C GLY A 198 -13.92 -1.95 -2.84
N TYR A 199 -12.69 -1.53 -2.50
CA TYR A 199 -12.45 -0.52 -1.47
C TYR A 199 -13.04 0.85 -1.85
N GLY A 200 -12.93 1.26 -3.11
CA GLY A 200 -13.54 2.50 -3.59
C GLY A 200 -15.07 2.50 -3.47
N GLU A 201 -15.69 1.38 -3.83
CA GLU A 201 -17.14 1.17 -3.67
C GLU A 201 -17.55 1.20 -2.19
N ALA A 202 -16.89 0.39 -1.36
CA ALA A 202 -17.13 0.31 0.08
C ALA A 202 -16.99 1.68 0.76
N LEU A 203 -15.92 2.42 0.43
CA LEU A 203 -15.67 3.74 0.99
C LEU A 203 -16.73 4.75 0.55
N GLY A 204 -17.15 4.72 -0.72
CA GLY A 204 -18.23 5.57 -1.21
C GLY A 204 -19.55 5.35 -0.45
N GLU A 205 -19.92 4.08 -0.22
CA GLU A 205 -21.13 3.74 0.55
C GLU A 205 -21.04 4.15 2.02
N ILE A 206 -19.88 3.94 2.66
CA ILE A 206 -19.62 4.38 4.04
C ILE A 206 -19.79 5.89 4.15
N LEU A 207 -19.23 6.63 3.20
CA LEU A 207 -19.26 8.09 3.22
C LEU A 207 -20.64 8.65 2.91
N ALA A 208 -21.44 7.98 2.07
CA ALA A 208 -22.84 8.33 1.86
C ALA A 208 -23.67 8.20 3.14
N GLU A 209 -23.51 7.09 3.87
CA GLU A 209 -24.18 6.89 5.17
C GLU A 209 -23.70 7.93 6.20
N LEU A 210 -22.38 8.16 6.26
CA LEU A 210 -21.80 9.15 7.17
C LEU A 210 -22.32 10.57 6.89
N ALA A 211 -22.40 10.98 5.63
CA ALA A 211 -22.84 12.33 5.28
C ALA A 211 -24.28 12.61 5.73
N ILE A 212 -25.16 11.62 5.64
CA ILE A 212 -26.53 11.70 6.18
C ILE A 212 -26.49 11.83 7.70
N ALA A 213 -25.73 10.96 8.38
CA ALA A 213 -25.60 11.01 9.83
C ALA A 213 -25.01 12.34 10.34
N LEU A 214 -24.08 12.94 9.60
CA LEU A 214 -23.52 14.27 9.89
C LEU A 214 -24.57 15.37 9.66
N ALA A 215 -25.43 15.25 8.65
CA ALA A 215 -26.47 16.26 8.37
C ALA A 215 -27.54 16.30 9.48
N ASP A 216 -27.89 15.12 10.02
CA ASP A 216 -28.89 14.96 11.08
C ASP A 216 -28.37 15.38 12.46
N ALA A 217 -27.05 15.31 12.68
CA ALA A 217 -26.43 15.60 13.97
C ALA A 217 -26.14 17.11 14.22
N LEU A 218 -26.31 17.95 13.19
CA LEU A 218 -26.03 19.38 13.19
C LEU A 218 -27.30 20.22 13.17
#